data_AF-C0E8H0-F1
#
_entry.id   AF-C0E8H0-F1
#
_cell.length_a   1.000
_cell.length_b   1.000
_cell.length_c   1.000
_cell.angle_alpha   90.00
_cell.angle_beta   90.00
_cell.angle_gamma   90.00
#
_symmetry.space_group_name_H-M   'P 1'
#
loop_
_entity.id
_entity.type
_entity.pdbx_description
1 polymer ?
#
loop_
_entity_poly.entity_id
_entity_poly.type
_entity_poly.pdbx_seq_one_letter_code
_entity_poly.pdbx_strand_id
1 'polypeptide(L)' 'MQERKKPGPHPEKPLEFEIKTRVDKETMQKIQYCREILNCNRSEVLRRGIYSLYEELAKK' A
#
# COMPACT_ATOMS: atom_id res chain seq x y z
N MET A 1 -29.39 -7.63 2.42
CA MET A 1 -29.05 -6.20 2.59
C MET A 1 -28.05 -5.86 1.50
N GLN A 2 -28.38 -4.98 0.54
CA GLN A 2 -27.45 -4.64 -0.55
C GLN A 2 -26.28 -3.82 0.00
N GLU A 3 -25.07 -4.35 -0.14
CA GLU A 3 -23.83 -3.65 0.19
C GLU A 3 -23.74 -2.37 -0.63
N ARG A 4 -23.63 -1.22 0.05
CA ARG A 4 -23.53 0.09 -0.60
C ARG A 4 -22.22 0.13 -1.38
N LYS A 5 -22.29 0.10 -2.71
CA LYS A 5 -21.13 0.36 -3.58
C LYS A 5 -20.56 1.73 -3.22
N LYS A 6 -19.37 1.75 -2.60
CA LYS A 6 -18.72 2.98 -2.16
C LYS A 6 -18.45 3.85 -3.41
N PRO A 7 -18.92 5.11 -3.45
CA PRO A 7 -18.69 5.99 -4.59
C PRO A 7 -17.22 6.40 -4.60
N GLY A 8 -16.41 5.64 -5.31
CA GLY A 8 -14.99 5.88 -5.52
C GLY A 8 -14.58 5.42 -6.92
N PRO A 9 -13.46 5.92 -7.45
CA PRO A 9 -13.04 5.70 -8.84
C PRO A 9 -12.74 4.23 -9.19
N HIS A 10 -12.59 3.34 -8.21
CA HIS A 10 -12.47 1.89 -8.40
C HIS A 10 -13.46 1.14 -7.50
N PRO A 11 -14.72 0.97 -7.93
CA PRO A 11 -15.74 0.26 -7.15
C PRO A 11 -15.50 -1.26 -7.05
N GLU A 12 -14.62 -1.82 -7.89
CA GLU A 12 -14.32 -3.26 -7.92
C GLU A 12 -13.26 -3.69 -6.88
N LYS A 13 -12.38 -2.76 -6.46
CA LYS A 13 -11.34 -3.02 -5.46
C LYS A 13 -11.23 -1.82 -4.51
N PRO A 14 -12.26 -1.59 -3.67
CA PRO A 14 -12.22 -0.50 -2.73
C PRO A 14 -11.08 -0.69 -1.72
N LEU A 15 -10.41 0.41 -1.38
CA LEU A 15 -9.41 0.45 -0.31
C LEU A 15 -10.14 0.59 1.02
N GLU A 16 -10.59 -0.53 1.57
CA GLU A 16 -11.49 -0.53 2.74
C GLU A 16 -10.77 -0.61 4.09
N PHE A 17 -9.57 -1.20 4.09
CA PHE A 17 -8.82 -1.48 5.31
C PHE A 17 -7.68 -0.48 5.49
N GLU A 18 -7.57 0.06 6.70
CA GLU A 18 -6.45 0.91 7.11
C GLU A 18 -5.42 0.07 7.88
N ILE A 19 -4.14 0.24 7.54
CA ILE A 19 -3.02 -0.42 8.24
C ILE A 19 -2.27 0.66 9.02
N LYS A 20 -2.25 0.53 10.35
CA LYS A 20 -1.44 1.36 11.24
C LYS A 20 -0.25 0.55 11.73
N THR A 21 0.95 0.95 11.33
CA THR A 21 2.20 0.28 11.71
C THR A 21 3.13 1.28 12.38
N ARG A 22 3.73 0.85 13.49
CA ARG A 22 4.87 1.55 14.10
C ARG A 22 6.13 1.17 13.35
N VAL A 23 6.86 2.16 12.89
CA VAL A 23 8.13 1.99 12.17
C VAL A 23 9.20 2.85 12.83
N ASP A 24 10.43 2.39 12.75
CA ASP A 24 11.60 3.15 13.17
C ASP A 24 11.90 4.30 12.18
N LYS A 25 12.84 5.17 12.58
CA LYS A 25 13.20 6.36 11.79
C LYS A 25 13.83 6.01 10.45
N GLU A 26 14.63 4.95 10.40
CA GLU A 26 15.32 4.54 9.17
C GLU A 26 14.31 4.04 8.13
N THR A 27 13.36 3.21 8.57
CA THR A 27 12.25 2.74 7.74
C THR A 27 11.42 3.91 7.20
N MET A 28 11.14 4.93 8.03
CA MET A 28 10.47 6.14 7.57
C MET A 28 11.26 6.91 6.51
N GLN A 29 12.57 7.03 6.67
CA GLN A 29 13.44 7.69 5.69
C GLN A 29 13.47 6.93 4.35
N LYS A 30 13.54 5.60 4.38
CA LYS A 30 13.46 4.76 3.18
C LYS A 30 12.13 4.94 2.45
N ILE A 31 11.01 4.96 3.18
CA ILE A 31 9.68 5.22 2.60
C ILE A 31 9.65 6.61 1.94
N GLN A 32 10.23 7.62 2.59
CA GLN A 32 10.27 8.99 2.04
C GLN A 32 11.12 9.06 0.77
N TYR A 33 12.30 8.43 0.77
CA TYR A 33 13.16 8.35 -0.42
C TYR A 33 12.44 7.67 -1.59
N CYS A 34 11.82 6.50 -1.37
CA CYS A 34 11.05 5.80 -2.39
C CYS A 34 9.89 6.64 -2.92
N ARG A 35 9.23 7.40 -2.04
CA ARG A 35 8.14 8.32 -2.39
C ARG A 35 8.63 9.41 -3.36
N GLU A 36 9.79 10.01 -3.09
CA GLU A 36 10.35 11.09 -3.91
C GLU A 36 10.79 10.58 -5.28
N ILE A 37 11.49 9.44 -5.33
CA ILE A 37 11.97 8.84 -6.58
C ILE A 37 10.81 8.35 -7.45
N LEU A 38 9.80 7.71 -6.87
CA LEU A 38 8.68 7.12 -7.60
C LEU A 38 7.51 8.09 -7.81
N ASN A 39 7.61 9.31 -7.28
CA ASN A 39 6.57 10.34 -7.31
C ASN A 39 5.17 9.82 -6.91
N CYS A 40 5.12 8.94 -5.90
CA CYS A 40 3.88 8.30 -5.47
C CYS A 40 3.57 8.62 -4.00
N ASN A 41 2.50 8.06 -3.43
CA ASN A 41 2.18 8.27 -2.02
C ASN A 41 2.76 7.16 -1.13
N ARG A 42 2.94 7.41 0.17
CA ARG A 42 3.51 6.45 1.12
C ARG A 42 2.78 5.10 1.12
N SER A 43 1.44 5.14 1.05
CA SER A 43 0.62 3.93 0.98
C SER A 43 0.90 3.11 -0.29
N GLU A 44 1.22 3.76 -1.41
CA GLU A 44 1.55 3.06 -2.65
C GLU A 44 2.92 2.37 -2.57
N VAL A 45 3.91 3.05 -1.98
CA VAL A 45 5.22 2.45 -1.70
C VAL A 45 5.06 1.18 -0.87
N LEU A 46 4.26 1.23 0.20
CA LEU A 46 4.00 0.08 1.06
C LEU A 46 3.28 -1.06 0.32
N ARG A 47 2.26 -0.75 -0.48
CA ARG A 47 1.54 -1.77 -1.28
C ARG A 47 2.47 -2.47 -2.26
N ARG A 48 3.28 -1.70 -3.00
CA ARG A 48 4.27 -2.27 -3.94
C ARG A 48 5.27 -3.17 -3.23
N GLY A 49 5.80 -2.73 -2.09
CA GLY A 49 6.72 -3.55 -1.29
C GLY A 49 6.08 -4.88 -0.85
N ILE A 50 4.82 -4.84 -0.38
CA ILE A 50 4.09 -6.06 0.01
C ILE A 50 3.84 -6.97 -1.19
N TYR A 51 3.42 -6.43 -2.34
CA TYR A 51 3.21 -7.22 -3.55
C TYR A 51 4.49 -7.93 -4.01
N SER A 52 5.61 -7.20 -4.07
CA SER A 52 6.91 -7.79 -4.45
C SER A 52 7.32 -8.89 -3.47
N LEU A 53 7.25 -8.62 -2.16
CA LEU A 53 7.56 -9.62 -1.14
C LEU A 53 6.65 -10.86 -1.27
N TYR A 54 5.35 -10.65 -1.49
CA TYR A 54 4.40 -11.75 -1.66
C TYR A 54 4.72 -12.57 -2.91
N GLU A 55 5.01 -11.92 -4.04
CA GLU A 55 5.40 -12.63 -5.27
C GLU A 55 6.68 -13.43 -5.10
N GLU A 56 7.68 -12.89 -4.41
CA GLU A 56 8.94 -13.59 -4.11
C GLU A 56 8.69 -14.83 -3.24
N LEU A 57 7.81 -14.72 -2.24
CA LEU A 57 7.47 -15.82 -1.35
C LEU A 57 6.53 -16.85 -2.00
N ALA A 58 5.59 -16.42 -2.85
CA ALA A 58 4.64 -17.29 -3.52
C ALA A 58 5.26 -18.09 -4.67
N LYS A 59 6.38 -17.60 -5.23
CA LYS A 59 7.19 -18.32 -6.22
C LYS A 59 8.15 -19.33 -5.60
N LYS A 60 8.22 -19.39 -4.26
CA LYS A 60 9.08 -20.29 -3.50
C LYS A 60 8.30 -21.52 -3.02
#